data_AF-A0A8J2QME8-F1
#
_entry.id   AF-A0A8J2QME8-F1
#
_cell.length_a   1.000
_cell.length_b   1.000
_cell.length_c   1.000
_cell.angle_alpha   90.00
_cell.angle_beta   90.00
_cell.angle_gamma   90.00
#
_symmetry.space_group_name_H-M   'P 1'
#
loop_
_entity.id
_entity.type
_entity.pdbx_description
1 polymer ?
#
loop_
_entity_poly.entity_id
_entity_poly.type
_entity_poly.pdbx_seq_one_letter_code
_entity_poly.pdbx_strand_id
1 'polypeptide(L)'
;MHCSRCFDKYHYGCLNISTTKFDIFSSEFKAKWICPSCRCKEPKRDNINTPIRPTSTLSNAQVYENVTLRTKSKSSSNCSCISADSIREIIRDELRSALNSQLLEIKNQISVFDQSLSFLSNEYDTIKKDMETQKKYLADLHKENEMLRTSTRDISLRLRQIDQQSRACNIEIQCVPEHRSENIVKLVQQLGKTINCPIKDEDVYYSSR
;
A
#
# COMPACT_ATOMS: atom_id res chain seq x y z
N MET A 1 34.73 6.71 4.21
CA MET A 1 35.95 7.04 4.99
C MET A 1 36.07 6.07 6.15
N HIS A 2 37.26 5.56 6.42
CA HIS A 2 37.53 4.68 7.57
C HIS A 2 38.45 5.44 8.53
N CYS A 3 38.10 5.49 9.81
CA CYS A 3 38.96 6.15 10.81
C CYS A 3 40.15 5.25 11.15
N SER A 4 41.37 5.77 11.03
CA SER A 4 42.61 5.05 11.38
C SER A 4 42.79 4.76 12.87
N ARG A 5 41.93 5.31 13.75
CA ARG A 5 42.00 5.12 15.21
C ARG A 5 40.94 4.21 15.78
N CYS A 6 39.68 4.42 15.43
CA CYS A 6 38.56 3.61 15.93
C CYS A 6 38.07 2.57 14.91
N PHE A 7 38.60 2.58 13.68
CA PHE A 7 38.23 1.68 12.58
C PHE A 7 36.77 1.77 12.10
N ASP A 8 35.97 2.68 12.67
CA ASP A 8 34.61 2.94 12.24
C ASP A 8 34.51 3.48 10.81
N LYS A 9 33.41 3.14 10.14
CA LYS A 9 33.09 3.53 8.77
C LYS A 9 32.16 4.74 8.76
N TYR A 10 32.54 5.76 8.01
CA TYR A 10 31.78 6.99 7.83
C TYR A 10 31.47 7.22 6.36
N HIS A 11 30.22 7.58 6.07
CA HIS A 11 29.85 8.07 4.74
C HIS A 11 30.44 9.48 4.53
N TYR A 12 31.02 9.75 3.36
CA TYR A 12 31.61 11.06 3.06
C TYR A 12 30.57 12.20 3.09
N GLY A 13 29.32 11.92 2.70
CA GLY A 13 28.20 12.86 2.80
C GLY A 13 27.86 13.26 4.24
N CYS A 14 27.90 12.33 5.19
CA CYS A 14 27.68 12.61 6.61
C CYS A 14 28.79 13.49 7.23
N LEU A 15 29.95 13.54 6.59
CA LEU A 15 31.09 14.38 6.97
C LEU A 15 31.10 15.73 6.24
N ASN A 16 30.02 16.03 5.50
CA ASN A 16 29.89 17.22 4.65
C ASN A 16 31.03 17.37 3.61
N ILE A 17 31.52 16.24 3.09
CA ILE A 17 32.53 16.18 2.03
C ILE A 17 31.80 15.90 0.71
N SER A 18 31.99 16.75 -0.29
CA SER A 18 31.44 16.52 -1.64
C SER A 18 32.14 15.36 -2.34
N THR A 19 31.44 14.65 -3.23
CA THR A 19 31.99 13.54 -4.01
C THR A 19 33.25 13.96 -4.77
N THR A 20 33.23 15.14 -5.41
CA THR A 20 34.38 15.72 -6.11
C THR A 20 35.62 15.90 -5.22
N LYS A 21 35.44 16.31 -3.96
CA LYS A 21 36.57 16.45 -3.01
C LYS A 21 37.05 15.10 -2.49
N PHE A 22 36.13 14.17 -2.28
CA PHE A 22 36.47 12.82 -1.84
C PHE A 22 37.32 12.07 -2.88
N ASP A 23 37.05 12.27 -4.17
CA ASP A 23 37.79 11.62 -5.25
C ASP A 23 39.22 12.17 -5.40
N ILE A 24 39.43 13.46 -5.13
CA ILE A 24 40.75 14.12 -5.19
C ILE A 24 41.66 13.71 -4.03
N PHE A 25 41.11 13.20 -2.91
CA PHE A 25 41.93 12.77 -1.79
C PHE A 25 42.84 11.60 -2.15
N SER A 26 44.14 11.76 -1.88
CA SER A 26 45.13 10.71 -2.07
C SER A 26 44.79 9.47 -1.22
N SER A 27 45.17 8.30 -1.73
CA SER A 27 44.98 7.04 -1.00
C SER A 27 45.67 7.06 0.37
N GLU A 28 46.80 7.76 0.48
CA GLU A 28 47.52 7.95 1.74
C GLU A 28 46.70 8.77 2.76
N PHE A 29 46.06 9.86 2.31
CA PHE A 29 45.20 10.66 3.15
C PHE A 29 43.97 9.87 3.63
N LYS A 30 43.34 9.10 2.72
CA LYS A 30 42.20 8.24 3.06
C LYS A 30 42.56 7.18 4.11
N ALA A 31 43.80 6.65 4.07
CA ALA A 31 44.29 5.66 5.03
C ALA A 31 44.63 6.26 6.41
N LYS A 32 45.15 7.50 6.45
CA LYS A 32 45.54 8.20 7.69
C LYS A 32 44.43 9.06 8.32
N TRP A 33 43.25 9.09 7.71
CA TRP A 33 42.16 9.94 8.16
C TRP A 33 41.66 9.57 9.57
N ILE A 34 41.34 10.57 10.38
CA ILE A 34 40.87 10.42 11.76
C ILE A 34 39.51 11.12 11.88
N CYS A 35 38.52 10.45 12.48
CA CYS A 35 37.18 11.02 12.64
C CYS A 35 37.16 12.17 13.67
N PRO A 36 36.18 13.09 13.61
CA PRO A 36 36.07 14.21 14.55
C PRO A 36 36.06 13.79 16.03
N SER A 37 35.39 12.68 16.35
CA SER A 37 35.30 12.12 17.70
C SER A 37 36.62 11.57 18.23
N CYS A 38 37.53 11.15 17.35
CA CYS A 38 38.89 10.73 17.73
C CYS A 38 39.86 11.91 17.75
N ARG A 39 39.66 12.90 16.87
CA ARG A 39 40.52 14.09 16.75
C ARG A 39 40.37 15.04 17.94
N CYS A 40 39.17 15.17 18.51
CA CYS A 40 38.95 16.00 19.70
C CYS A 40 39.64 15.46 20.98
N LYS A 41 40.11 14.20 20.95
CA LYS A 41 40.85 13.56 22.06
C LYS A 41 42.37 13.74 21.95
N GLU A 42 42.85 14.42 20.92
CA GLU A 42 44.28 14.70 20.78
C GLU A 42 44.71 15.92 21.59
N PRO A 43 45.82 15.84 22.34
CA PRO A 43 46.38 17.01 23.00
C PRO A 43 46.77 18.06 21.96
N LYS A 44 46.35 19.31 22.20
CA LYS A 44 46.71 20.44 21.34
C LYS A 44 48.22 20.63 21.40
N ARG A 45 48.89 20.56 20.23
CA ARG A 45 50.33 20.81 20.11
C ARG A 45 50.63 22.31 20.01
N ASP A 46 51.92 22.61 20.15
CA ASP A 46 52.57 23.91 20.19
C ASP A 46 52.02 24.98 19.23
N ASN A 47 51.68 26.15 19.77
CA ASN A 47 51.06 27.29 19.06
C ASN A 47 52.08 28.34 18.56
N ILE A 48 53.35 27.95 18.43
CA ILE A 48 54.49 28.83 18.12
C ILE A 48 54.48 29.43 16.69
N ASN A 49 53.50 29.08 15.84
CA ASN A 49 53.35 29.59 14.47
C ASN A 49 52.01 30.29 14.22
N THR A 50 51.45 30.96 15.22
CA THR A 50 50.30 31.84 15.02
C THR A 50 50.82 33.25 14.69
N PRO A 51 50.47 33.88 13.56
CA PRO A 51 50.97 35.20 13.20
C PRO A 51 50.56 36.24 14.26
N ILE A 52 51.54 36.87 14.89
CA ILE A 52 51.29 37.95 15.85
C ILE A 52 50.76 39.15 15.05
N ARG A 53 49.53 39.57 15.33
CA ARG A 53 48.91 40.74 14.71
C ARG A 53 49.73 41.99 15.09
N PRO A 54 50.21 42.81 14.12
CA PRO A 54 50.99 44.01 14.45
C PRO A 54 50.07 45.05 15.11
N THR A 55 50.36 45.38 16.36
CA THR A 55 49.74 46.49 17.09
C THR A 55 50.46 47.79 16.73
N SER A 56 49.68 48.76 16.27
CA SER A 56 50.09 50.12 15.97
C SER A 56 50.76 50.77 17.19
N THR A 57 51.91 51.38 16.93
CA THR A 57 52.72 52.26 17.78
C THR A 57 51.90 53.21 18.64
N LEU A 58 51.95 53.03 19.97
CA LEU A 58 52.00 54.13 20.93
C LEU A 58 53.02 53.78 22.03
N SER A 59 53.92 54.73 22.21
CA SER A 59 55.00 54.78 23.20
C SER A 59 54.49 54.75 24.64
N ASN A 60 54.89 53.74 25.41
CA ASN A 60 55.66 53.87 26.64
C ASN A 60 55.73 52.52 27.36
N ALA A 61 56.96 52.10 27.65
CA ALA A 61 57.26 50.84 28.31
C ALA A 61 56.75 50.81 29.75
N GLN A 62 55.95 49.79 30.11
CA GLN A 62 55.99 49.14 31.42
C GLN A 62 55.51 47.68 31.33
N VAL A 63 56.40 46.77 31.73
CA VAL A 63 56.24 45.53 32.51
C VAL A 63 55.06 44.59 32.18
N TYR A 64 55.41 43.35 31.87
CA TYR A 64 54.53 42.20 31.68
C TYR A 64 53.54 41.99 32.84
N GLU A 65 52.24 42.08 32.52
CA GLU A 65 51.17 41.35 33.20
C GLU A 65 50.03 41.15 32.18
N ASN A 66 49.90 39.93 31.65
CA ASN A 66 48.83 39.57 30.72
C ASN A 66 47.52 39.31 31.48
N VAL A 67 47.02 40.33 32.18
CA VAL A 67 45.76 40.28 32.92
C VAL A 67 44.81 41.32 32.33
N THR A 68 43.78 40.89 31.63
CA THR A 68 42.69 41.77 31.18
C THR A 68 41.83 42.18 32.37
N LEU A 69 42.21 43.26 33.05
CA LEU A 69 41.35 43.94 34.01
C LEU A 69 40.23 44.68 33.26
N ARG A 70 38.98 44.22 33.40
CA ARG A 70 37.79 44.87 32.86
C ARG A 70 37.44 46.09 33.71
N THR A 71 37.96 47.27 33.37
CA THR A 71 37.53 48.54 33.96
C THR A 71 36.13 48.90 33.47
N LYS A 72 35.12 48.87 34.36
CA LYS A 72 33.80 49.47 34.10
C LYS A 72 33.93 51.00 34.11
N SER A 73 34.19 51.62 32.96
CA SER A 73 33.98 53.05 32.79
C SER A 73 32.49 53.32 32.56
N LYS A 74 31.82 53.90 33.56
CA LYS A 74 30.54 54.60 33.37
C LYS A 74 30.81 55.89 32.60
N SER A 75 30.95 55.80 31.29
CA SER A 75 30.88 56.95 30.40
C SER A 75 29.51 56.93 29.73
N SER A 76 28.60 57.74 30.25
CA SER A 76 27.31 58.08 29.64
C SER A 76 27.56 58.89 28.37
N SER A 77 27.93 58.22 27.28
CA SER A 77 27.67 58.78 25.96
C SER A 77 26.19 58.53 25.66
N ASN A 78 25.44 59.60 25.41
CA ASN A 78 24.14 59.51 24.77
C ASN A 78 24.36 59.04 23.33
N CYS A 79 24.64 57.75 23.18
CA CYS A 79 24.51 57.06 21.92
C CYS A 79 23.01 56.89 21.68
N SER A 80 22.53 57.30 20.51
CA SER A 80 21.23 56.91 19.96
C SER A 80 21.24 55.42 19.58
N CYS A 81 21.71 54.57 20.47
CA CYS A 81 21.71 53.12 20.31
C CYS A 81 20.41 52.58 20.87
N ILE A 82 19.74 51.76 20.07
CA ILE A 82 18.58 50.97 20.47
C ILE A 82 18.94 50.24 21.78
N SER A 83 18.10 50.40 22.81
CA SER A 83 18.34 49.75 24.09
C SER A 83 18.26 48.22 23.93
N ALA A 84 18.99 47.48 24.75
CA ALA A 84 18.93 46.02 24.73
C ALA A 84 17.51 45.48 24.97
N ASP A 85 16.68 46.23 25.70
CA ASP A 85 15.28 45.92 25.93
C ASP A 85 14.42 46.16 24.67
N SER A 86 14.65 47.24 23.93
CA SER A 86 13.99 47.45 22.63
C SER A 86 14.36 46.35 21.61
N ILE A 87 15.61 45.89 21.58
CA ILE A 87 16.02 44.75 20.73
C ILE A 87 15.31 43.46 21.16
N ARG A 88 15.15 43.22 22.47
CA ARG A 88 14.46 42.05 23.00
C ARG A 88 12.97 42.06 22.65
N GLU A 89 12.30 43.20 22.74
CA GLU A 89 10.89 43.31 22.34
C GLU A 89 10.71 43.11 20.84
N ILE A 90 11.55 43.71 19.99
CA ILE A 90 11.51 43.48 18.53
C ILE A 90 11.68 41.99 18.21
N ILE A 91 12.68 41.33 18.79
CA ILE A 91 12.90 39.89 18.57
C ILE A 91 11.69 39.06 19.05
N ARG A 92 11.09 39.44 20.18
CA ARG A 92 9.93 38.73 20.75
C ARG A 92 8.70 38.89 19.86
N ASP A 93 8.47 40.08 19.34
CA ASP A 93 7.33 40.36 18.47
C ASP A 93 7.50 39.72 17.09
N GLU A 94 8.71 39.72 16.52
CA GLU A 94 9.02 38.98 15.28
C GLU A 94 8.85 37.47 15.44
N LEU A 95 9.36 36.90 16.55
CA LEU A 95 9.16 35.47 16.86
C LEU A 95 7.69 35.13 17.08
N ARG A 96 6.93 35.97 17.80
CA ARG A 96 5.50 35.78 18.00
C ARG A 96 4.75 35.85 16.68
N SER A 97 5.05 36.83 15.85
CA SER A 97 4.43 37.01 14.54
C SER A 97 4.65 35.78 13.66
N ALA A 98 5.91 35.32 13.53
CA ALA A 98 6.27 34.15 12.74
C ALA A 98 5.69 32.84 13.28
N LEU A 99 5.66 32.65 14.60
CA LEU A 99 5.06 31.46 15.21
C LEU A 99 3.54 31.46 15.07
N ASN A 100 2.89 32.59 15.30
CA ASN A 100 1.43 32.70 15.17
C ASN A 100 0.97 32.49 13.73
N SER A 101 1.73 33.00 12.74
CA SER A 101 1.40 32.78 11.33
C SER A 101 1.52 31.30 10.96
N GLN A 102 2.60 30.62 11.37
CA GLN A 102 2.78 29.18 11.11
C GLN A 102 1.74 28.32 11.85
N LEU A 103 1.42 28.64 13.11
CA LEU A 103 0.40 27.93 13.87
C LEU A 103 -0.99 28.09 13.27
N LEU A 104 -1.31 29.27 12.72
CA LEU A 104 -2.57 29.50 12.01
C LEU A 104 -2.65 28.69 10.73
N GLU A 105 -1.55 28.62 9.97
CA GLU A 105 -1.47 27.82 8.75
C GLU A 105 -1.64 26.32 9.04
N ILE A 106 -0.95 25.81 10.07
CA ILE A 106 -1.10 24.43 10.54
C ILE A 106 -2.54 24.16 11.00
N LYS A 107 -3.15 25.09 11.75
CA LYS A 107 -4.55 24.95 12.19
C LYS A 107 -5.50 24.85 11.00
N ASN A 108 -5.29 25.65 9.96
CA ASN A 108 -6.09 25.60 8.74
C ASN A 108 -5.91 24.27 8.01
N GLN A 109 -4.67 23.78 7.86
CA GLN A 109 -4.38 22.49 7.25
C GLN A 109 -5.03 21.33 8.02
N ILE A 110 -4.96 21.35 9.36
CA ILE A 110 -5.64 20.36 10.21
C ILE A 110 -7.16 20.41 10.02
N SER A 111 -7.74 21.61 9.90
CA SER A 111 -9.18 21.75 9.66
C SER A 111 -9.61 21.17 8.32
N VAL A 112 -8.82 21.36 7.26
CA VAL A 112 -9.09 20.78 5.93
C VAL A 112 -8.91 19.25 5.96
N PHE A 113 -7.91 18.78 6.69
CA PHE A 113 -7.67 17.35 6.86
C PHE A 113 -8.81 16.67 7.62
N ASP A 114 -9.33 17.29 8.69
CA ASP A 114 -10.46 16.79 9.46
C ASP A 114 -11.73 16.65 8.60
N GLN A 115 -12.00 17.64 7.75
CA GLN A 115 -13.09 17.58 6.77
C GLN A 115 -12.90 16.43 5.77
N SER A 116 -11.68 16.25 5.28
CA SER A 116 -11.35 15.18 4.33
C SER A 116 -11.50 13.80 4.97
N LEU A 117 -11.08 13.65 6.23
CA LEU A 117 -11.20 12.41 6.99
C LEU A 117 -12.67 12.08 7.29
N SER A 118 -13.46 13.08 7.66
CA SER A 118 -14.91 12.94 7.88
C SER A 118 -15.62 12.50 6.59
N PHE A 119 -15.27 13.11 5.45
CA PHE A 119 -15.78 12.69 4.15
C PHE A 119 -15.42 11.24 3.83
N LEU A 120 -14.13 10.87 3.98
CA LEU A 120 -13.67 9.51 3.73
C LEU A 120 -14.36 8.48 4.64
N SER A 121 -14.60 8.82 5.91
CA SER A 121 -15.33 7.97 6.84
C SER A 121 -16.77 7.72 6.37
N ASN A 122 -17.46 8.75 5.90
CA ASN A 122 -18.83 8.63 5.39
C ASN A 122 -18.89 7.80 4.10
N GLU A 123 -17.95 8.00 3.18
CA GLU A 123 -17.84 7.18 1.97
C GLU A 123 -17.56 5.71 2.32
N TYR A 124 -16.67 5.47 3.28
CA TYR A 124 -16.38 4.12 3.77
C TYR A 124 -17.63 3.43 4.34
N ASP A 125 -18.41 4.13 5.16
CA ASP A 125 -19.66 3.59 5.71
C ASP A 125 -20.70 3.30 4.62
N THR A 126 -20.75 4.13 3.57
CA THR A 126 -21.63 3.92 2.42
C THR A 126 -21.22 2.68 1.64
N ILE A 127 -19.93 2.57 1.28
CA ILE A 127 -19.37 1.40 0.60
C ILE A 127 -19.61 0.12 1.41
N LYS A 128 -19.45 0.18 2.74
CA LYS A 128 -19.70 -0.95 3.63
C LYS A 128 -21.16 -1.40 3.60
N LYS A 129 -22.11 -0.46 3.60
CA LYS A 129 -23.56 -0.76 3.48
C LYS A 129 -23.89 -1.37 2.13
N ASP A 130 -23.32 -0.83 1.05
CA ASP A 130 -23.53 -1.34 -0.30
C ASP A 130 -22.98 -2.76 -0.44
N MET A 131 -21.79 -3.02 0.10
CA MET A 131 -21.17 -4.33 0.10
C MET A 131 -22.02 -5.37 0.85
N GLU A 132 -22.57 -5.03 2.03
CA GLU A 132 -23.47 -5.92 2.77
C GLU A 132 -24.78 -6.17 2.02
N THR A 133 -25.31 -5.15 1.34
CA THR A 133 -26.53 -5.29 0.52
C THR A 133 -26.29 -6.19 -0.68
N GLN A 134 -25.18 -5.99 -1.40
CA GLN A 134 -24.77 -6.84 -2.52
C GLN A 134 -24.53 -8.29 -2.07
N LYS A 135 -23.91 -8.49 -0.91
CA LYS A 135 -23.69 -9.82 -0.34
C LYS A 135 -25.00 -10.56 -0.05
N LYS A 136 -26.00 -9.86 0.51
CA LYS A 136 -27.34 -10.43 0.72
C LYS A 136 -28.00 -10.78 -0.61
N TYR A 137 -27.98 -9.86 -1.57
CA TYR A 137 -28.53 -10.10 -2.90
C TYR A 137 -27.90 -11.30 -3.61
N LEU A 138 -26.57 -11.44 -3.53
CA LEU A 138 -25.86 -12.60 -4.08
C LEU A 138 -26.25 -13.91 -3.40
N ALA A 139 -26.43 -13.90 -2.07
CA ALA A 139 -26.85 -15.08 -1.33
C ALA A 139 -28.28 -15.51 -1.72
N ASP A 140 -29.19 -14.55 -1.85
CA ASP A 140 -30.57 -14.80 -2.27
C ASP A 140 -30.61 -15.33 -3.71
N LEU A 141 -29.87 -14.71 -4.63
CA LEU A 141 -29.79 -15.14 -6.03
C LEU A 141 -29.21 -16.56 -6.16
N HIS A 142 -28.19 -16.90 -5.37
CA HIS A 142 -27.64 -18.26 -5.32
C HIS A 142 -28.68 -19.28 -4.83
N LYS A 143 -29.43 -18.92 -3.78
CA LYS A 143 -30.48 -19.78 -3.23
C LYS A 143 -31.59 -20.01 -4.25
N GLU A 144 -32.04 -18.96 -4.94
CA GLU A 144 -33.04 -19.06 -6.01
C GLU A 144 -32.55 -19.93 -7.16
N ASN A 145 -31.29 -19.74 -7.59
CA ASN A 145 -30.73 -20.54 -8.68
C ASN A 145 -30.71 -22.04 -8.33
N GLU A 146 -30.33 -22.38 -7.09
CA GLU A 146 -30.31 -23.76 -6.62
C GLU A 146 -31.72 -24.38 -6.55
N MET A 147 -32.70 -23.62 -6.06
CA MET A 147 -34.11 -24.03 -6.05
C MET A 147 -34.65 -24.26 -7.46
N LEU A 148 -34.32 -23.37 -8.40
CA LEU A 148 -34.72 -23.51 -9.81
C LEU A 148 -34.07 -24.74 -10.45
N ARG A 149 -32.76 -24.94 -10.27
CA ARG A 149 -32.05 -26.13 -10.79
C ARG A 149 -32.65 -27.43 -10.28
N THR A 150 -32.96 -27.48 -8.98
CA THR A 150 -33.60 -28.63 -8.36
C THR A 150 -34.98 -28.88 -8.96
N SER A 151 -35.80 -27.82 -9.09
CA SER A 151 -37.13 -27.92 -9.67
C SER A 151 -37.09 -28.39 -11.14
N THR A 152 -36.17 -27.85 -11.93
CA THR A 152 -35.97 -28.30 -13.32
C THR A 152 -35.59 -29.78 -13.36
N ARG A 153 -34.65 -30.22 -12.51
CA ARG A 153 -34.25 -31.62 -12.42
C ARG A 153 -35.43 -32.53 -12.08
N ASP A 154 -36.24 -32.15 -11.10
CA ASP A 154 -37.41 -32.92 -10.67
C ASP A 154 -38.47 -33.01 -11.76
N ILE A 155 -38.76 -31.90 -12.44
CA ILE A 155 -39.69 -31.88 -13.57
C ILE A 155 -39.17 -32.77 -14.71
N SER A 156 -37.87 -32.70 -15.03
CA SER A 156 -37.27 -33.57 -16.05
C SER A 156 -37.30 -35.06 -15.67
N LEU A 157 -37.21 -35.38 -14.38
CA LEU A 157 -37.37 -36.76 -13.89
C LEU A 157 -38.82 -37.24 -14.05
N ARG A 158 -39.79 -36.42 -13.64
CA ARG A 158 -41.22 -36.74 -13.78
C ARG A 158 -41.62 -36.89 -15.24
N LEU A 159 -41.13 -36.01 -16.11
CA LEU A 159 -41.41 -36.08 -17.54
C LEU A 159 -40.88 -37.37 -18.15
N ARG A 160 -39.63 -37.76 -17.84
CA ARG A 160 -39.07 -39.05 -18.28
C ARG A 160 -39.86 -40.24 -17.77
N GLN A 161 -40.35 -40.19 -16.53
CA GLN A 161 -41.17 -41.25 -15.97
C GLN A 161 -42.50 -41.38 -16.71
N ILE A 162 -43.17 -40.26 -17.01
CA ILE A 162 -44.42 -40.24 -17.78
C ILE A 162 -44.18 -40.76 -19.20
N ASP A 163 -43.11 -40.32 -19.86
CA ASP A 163 -42.74 -40.80 -21.20
C ASP A 163 -42.51 -42.32 -21.21
N GLN A 164 -41.77 -42.84 -20.23
CA GLN A 164 -41.54 -44.27 -20.09
C GLN A 164 -42.84 -45.03 -19.83
N GLN A 165 -43.71 -44.52 -18.95
CA GLN A 165 -45.01 -45.13 -18.66
C GLN A 165 -45.92 -45.14 -19.90
N SER A 166 -45.94 -44.06 -20.67
CA SER A 166 -46.73 -43.99 -21.91
C SER A 166 -46.31 -45.01 -22.97
N ARG A 167 -45.06 -45.49 -22.90
CA ARG A 167 -44.46 -46.47 -23.82
C ARG A 167 -44.27 -47.85 -23.18
N ALA A 168 -44.78 -48.08 -21.97
CA ALA A 168 -44.52 -49.31 -21.21
C ALA A 168 -45.02 -50.57 -21.93
N CYS A 169 -46.05 -50.45 -22.77
CA CYS A 169 -46.61 -51.53 -23.58
C CYS A 169 -46.18 -51.47 -25.06
N ASN A 170 -45.28 -50.55 -25.42
CA ASN A 170 -44.80 -50.44 -26.80
C ASN A 170 -43.62 -51.38 -26.99
N ILE A 171 -43.65 -52.16 -28.07
CA ILE A 171 -42.58 -53.07 -28.45
C ILE A 171 -42.00 -52.57 -29.77
N GLU A 172 -40.69 -52.31 -29.78
CA GLU A 172 -39.95 -51.98 -31.00
C GLU A 172 -39.28 -53.25 -31.54
N ILE A 173 -39.57 -53.58 -32.80
CA ILE A 173 -39.01 -54.75 -33.48
C ILE A 173 -38.07 -54.25 -34.56
N GLN A 174 -36.77 -54.44 -34.34
CA GLN A 174 -35.73 -54.02 -35.26
C GLN A 174 -35.32 -55.15 -36.21
N CYS A 175 -34.67 -54.77 -37.32
CA CYS A 175 -34.11 -55.69 -38.32
C CYS A 175 -35.17 -56.55 -39.05
N VAL A 176 -36.38 -56.04 -39.23
CA VAL A 176 -37.42 -56.67 -40.05
C VAL A 176 -37.17 -56.33 -41.54
N PRO A 177 -37.04 -57.31 -42.44
CA PRO A 177 -36.94 -57.06 -43.87
C PRO A 177 -38.22 -56.42 -44.43
N GLU A 178 -38.09 -55.33 -45.18
CA GLU A 178 -39.24 -54.57 -45.68
C GLU A 178 -39.84 -55.17 -46.96
N HIS A 179 -41.16 -55.35 -46.98
CA HIS A 179 -41.92 -55.70 -48.18
C HIS A 179 -43.05 -54.72 -48.49
N ARG A 180 -43.35 -54.49 -49.79
CA ARG A 180 -44.38 -53.50 -50.21
C ARG A 180 -45.81 -53.82 -49.71
N SER A 181 -46.11 -55.09 -49.43
CA SER A 181 -47.45 -55.55 -49.07
C SER A 181 -47.41 -56.43 -47.82
N GLU A 182 -46.67 -56.01 -46.80
CA GLU A 182 -46.59 -56.75 -45.55
C GLU A 182 -47.70 -56.36 -44.58
N ASN A 183 -48.06 -57.30 -43.72
CA ASN A 183 -49.02 -57.06 -42.64
C ASN A 183 -48.26 -57.19 -41.31
N ILE A 184 -48.05 -56.06 -40.64
CA ILE A 184 -47.26 -55.96 -39.40
C ILE A 184 -47.87 -56.83 -38.29
N VAL A 185 -49.19 -56.86 -38.16
CA VAL A 185 -49.89 -57.65 -37.13
C VAL A 185 -49.62 -59.15 -37.34
N LYS A 186 -49.68 -59.64 -38.58
CA LYS A 186 -49.34 -61.04 -38.90
C LYS A 186 -47.89 -61.38 -38.58
N LEU A 187 -46.96 -60.46 -38.82
CA LEU A 187 -45.55 -60.65 -38.46
C LEU A 187 -45.39 -60.79 -36.95
N VAL A 188 -46.01 -59.90 -36.16
CA VAL A 188 -45.99 -59.96 -34.69
C VAL A 188 -46.55 -61.29 -34.18
N GLN A 189 -47.65 -61.78 -34.76
CA GLN A 189 -48.22 -63.09 -34.42
C GLN A 189 -47.28 -64.26 -34.73
N GLN A 190 -46.58 -64.21 -35.87
CA GLN A 190 -45.59 -65.22 -36.24
C GLN A 190 -44.39 -65.23 -35.29
N LEU A 191 -43.91 -64.04 -34.90
CA LEU A 191 -42.85 -63.90 -33.89
C LEU A 191 -43.30 -64.45 -32.54
N GLY A 192 -44.52 -64.11 -32.09
CA GLY A 192 -45.11 -64.66 -30.87
C GLY A 192 -45.15 -66.19 -30.85
N LYS A 193 -45.63 -66.81 -31.94
CA LYS A 193 -45.61 -68.28 -32.09
C LYS A 193 -44.20 -68.87 -31.99
N THR A 194 -43.21 -68.19 -32.57
CA THR A 194 -41.80 -68.64 -32.56
C THR A 194 -41.22 -68.69 -31.14
N ILE A 195 -41.57 -67.72 -30.29
CA ILE A 195 -41.14 -67.64 -28.89
C ILE A 195 -42.10 -68.36 -27.91
N ASN A 196 -43.06 -69.13 -28.43
CA ASN A 196 -44.08 -69.84 -27.66
C ASN A 196 -44.97 -68.92 -26.80
N CYS A 197 -45.20 -67.68 -27.26
CA CYS A 197 -46.10 -66.70 -26.68
C CYS A 197 -47.18 -66.32 -27.71
N PRO A 198 -48.35 -66.98 -27.71
CA PRO A 198 -49.38 -66.72 -28.71
C PRO A 198 -50.05 -65.36 -28.50
N ILE A 199 -49.88 -64.45 -29.48
CA ILE A 199 -50.49 -63.12 -29.51
C ILE A 199 -51.71 -63.16 -30.43
N LYS A 200 -52.85 -62.61 -29.98
CA LYS A 200 -54.08 -62.46 -30.77
C LYS A 200 -54.15 -61.07 -31.41
N ASP A 201 -54.99 -60.89 -32.43
CA ASP A 201 -55.23 -59.56 -33.04
C ASP A 201 -55.74 -58.54 -31.99
N GLU A 202 -56.54 -58.99 -31.02
CA GLU A 202 -57.10 -58.15 -29.94
C GLU A 202 -56.02 -57.63 -28.97
N ASP A 203 -54.88 -58.32 -28.87
CA ASP A 203 -53.78 -57.94 -27.98
C ASP A 203 -52.95 -56.78 -28.58
N VAL A 204 -53.12 -56.48 -29.87
CA VAL A 204 -52.38 -55.43 -30.58
C VAL A 204 -53.27 -54.21 -30.76
N TYR A 205 -53.06 -53.19 -29.92
CA TYR A 205 -53.82 -51.94 -30.01
C TYR A 205 -53.51 -51.13 -31.28
N TYR A 206 -52.22 -51.00 -31.60
CA TYR A 206 -51.75 -50.25 -32.75
C TYR A 206 -50.43 -50.83 -33.25
N SER A 207 -50.26 -50.89 -34.57
CA SER A 207 -49.01 -51.29 -35.21
C SER A 207 -48.70 -50.33 -36.35
N SER A 208 -47.48 -49.79 -36.34
CA SER A 208 -46.93 -48.99 -37.43
C SER A 208 -45.52 -49.45 -37.75
N ARG A 209 -45.04 -49.05 -38.93
CA ARG A 209 -43.61 -49.01 -39.21
C ARG A 209 -43.01 -47.71 -38.70
#